data_AF-A0A3Q9FPE0-F1
#
_entry.id   AF-A0A3Q9FPE0-F1
#
_cell.length_a   1.000
_cell.length_b   1.000
_cell.length_c   1.000
_cell.angle_alpha   90.00
_cell.angle_beta   90.00
_cell.angle_gamma   90.00
#
_symmetry.space_group_name_H-M   'P 1'
#
loop_
_entity.id
_entity.type
_entity.pdbx_description
1 polymer ?
#
loop_
_entity_poly.entity_id
_entity_poly.type
_entity_poly.pdbx_seq_one_letter_code
_entity_poly.pdbx_strand_id
1 'polypeptide(L)'
;MEIQKFKQEEIETLLSLKGAVINDVVYHVWSNNTNEDEEYQCLDWLELRFEDKSRLTFTAGEESDGIKIVIFDIIEERKKLLEQFQGKIDIKSFRVIKMDIWADVINEKITEVKLTKIKEDFYANDEMIISFENDNQLKISLSHEDGLSVDVFEDEPPVINSLENYPDEDSDRKSYM
;
A
#
# COMPACT_ATOMS: atom_id res chain seq x y z
N MET A 1 -5.72 11.89 15.00
CA MET A 1 -4.95 12.11 13.76
C MET A 1 -5.95 12.59 12.71
N GLU A 2 -5.67 13.68 12.01
CA GLU A 2 -6.54 14.13 10.92
C GLU A 2 -6.26 13.26 9.69
N ILE A 3 -7.32 12.66 9.12
CA ILE A 3 -7.21 11.88 7.89
C ILE A 3 -6.80 12.83 6.77
N GLN A 4 -5.67 12.55 6.13
CA GLN A 4 -5.19 13.28 4.97
C GLN A 4 -5.85 12.74 3.69
N LYS A 5 -5.67 13.45 2.59
CA LYS A 5 -6.23 13.07 1.29
C LYS A 5 -5.19 13.14 0.18
N PHE A 6 -5.36 12.31 -0.84
CA PHE A 6 -4.62 12.44 -2.08
C PHE A 6 -4.98 13.76 -2.77
N LYS A 7 -3.98 14.39 -3.39
CA LYS A 7 -4.20 15.50 -4.32
C LYS A 7 -4.82 14.97 -5.61
N GLN A 8 -5.47 15.87 -6.35
CA GLN A 8 -6.11 15.52 -7.62
C GLN A 8 -5.10 14.91 -8.62
N GLU A 9 -3.91 15.49 -8.74
CA GLU A 9 -2.84 14.99 -9.61
C GLU A 9 -2.34 13.60 -9.18
N GLU A 10 -2.33 13.31 -7.87
CA GLU A 10 -1.96 12.00 -7.34
C GLU A 10 -3.05 10.96 -7.67
N ILE A 11 -4.33 11.32 -7.52
CA ILE A 11 -5.45 10.45 -7.90
C ILE A 11 -5.39 10.13 -9.40
N GLU A 12 -5.18 11.14 -10.24
CA GLU A 12 -5.06 10.95 -11.69
C GLU A 12 -3.87 10.05 -12.04
N THR A 13 -2.73 10.24 -11.37
CA THR A 13 -1.55 9.39 -11.54
C THR A 13 -1.85 7.94 -11.14
N LEU A 14 -2.46 7.72 -9.98
CA LEU A 14 -2.82 6.38 -9.48
C LEU A 14 -3.81 5.67 -10.41
N LEU A 15 -4.86 6.36 -10.84
CA LEU A 15 -5.86 5.80 -11.76
C LEU A 15 -5.28 5.52 -13.16
N SER A 16 -4.26 6.26 -13.57
CA SER A 16 -3.57 6.05 -14.86
C SER A 16 -2.71 4.79 -14.90
N LEU A 17 -2.42 4.18 -13.74
CA LEU A 17 -1.65 2.93 -13.65
C LEU A 17 -2.38 1.74 -14.28
N LYS A 18 -3.70 1.84 -14.49
CA LYS A 18 -4.46 0.79 -15.18
C LYS A 18 -3.86 0.51 -16.56
N GLY A 19 -3.46 -0.74 -16.77
CA GLY A 19 -2.81 -1.20 -18.00
C GLY A 19 -1.29 -1.21 -17.95
N ALA A 20 -0.67 -0.61 -16.93
CA ALA A 20 0.77 -0.67 -16.72
C ALA A 20 1.20 -2.05 -16.18
N VAL A 21 2.45 -2.43 -16.46
CA VAL A 21 3.05 -3.69 -16.02
C VAL A 21 4.23 -3.38 -15.11
N ILE A 22 4.22 -3.92 -13.90
CA ILE A 22 5.32 -3.75 -12.94
C ILE A 22 6.43 -4.72 -13.31
N ASN A 23 7.61 -4.21 -13.64
CA ASN A 23 8.78 -5.02 -13.99
C ASN A 23 9.70 -5.25 -12.77
N ASP A 24 9.72 -4.30 -11.83
CA ASP A 24 10.59 -4.37 -10.65
C ASP A 24 10.03 -3.51 -9.52
N VAL A 25 10.33 -3.88 -8.28
CA VAL A 25 9.96 -3.12 -7.09
C VAL A 25 11.18 -2.99 -6.20
N VAL A 26 11.42 -1.77 -5.71
CA VAL A 26 12.56 -1.44 -4.87
C VAL A 26 12.09 -0.78 -3.59
N TYR A 27 12.55 -1.31 -2.47
CA TYR A 27 12.34 -0.72 -1.16
C TYR A 27 13.58 0.10 -0.82
N HIS A 28 13.35 1.30 -0.28
CA HIS A 28 14.38 2.14 0.30
C HIS A 28 14.04 2.33 1.77
N VAL A 29 14.97 1.89 2.63
CA VAL A 29 14.81 1.91 4.08
C VAL A 29 15.93 2.73 4.69
N TRP A 30 15.63 3.46 5.76
CA TRP A 30 16.69 3.97 6.62
C TRP A 30 17.38 2.80 7.33
N SER A 31 18.66 2.94 7.59
CA SER A 31 19.45 1.94 8.31
C SER A 31 20.42 2.63 9.25
N ASN A 32 20.48 2.13 10.48
CA ASN A 32 21.42 2.59 11.49
C ASN A 32 22.80 1.96 11.25
N ASN A 33 23.82 2.79 10.99
CA ASN A 33 25.20 2.35 10.77
C ASN A 33 26.02 2.26 12.06
N THR A 34 25.46 2.63 13.20
CA THR A 34 26.18 2.68 14.49
C THR A 34 25.96 1.48 15.39
N ASN A 35 24.88 0.72 15.17
CA ASN A 35 24.56 -0.47 15.94
C ASN A 35 23.95 -1.53 14.99
N GLU A 36 24.73 -2.54 14.62
CA GLU A 36 24.28 -3.62 13.72
C GLU A 36 23.15 -4.46 14.34
N ASP A 37 22.98 -4.42 15.67
CA ASP A 37 21.91 -5.13 16.39
C ASP A 37 20.60 -4.31 16.46
N GLU A 38 20.63 -3.01 16.14
CA GLU A 38 19.44 -2.14 16.02
C GLU A 38 19.19 -1.84 14.54
N GLU A 39 18.72 -2.85 13.81
CA GLU A 39 18.24 -2.67 12.45
C GLU A 39 16.89 -1.92 12.48
N TYR A 40 16.92 -0.59 12.67
CA TYR A 40 15.78 0.21 12.24
C TYR A 40 15.61 -0.02 10.74
N GLN A 41 14.52 -0.67 10.34
CA GLN A 41 14.16 -0.95 8.95
C GLN A 41 12.72 -0.48 8.69
N CYS A 42 12.46 0.81 8.83
CA CYS A 42 11.19 1.37 8.39
C CYS A 42 11.21 1.52 6.86
N LEU A 43 10.11 1.17 6.19
CA LEU A 43 9.95 1.38 4.76
C LEU A 43 9.58 2.84 4.50
N ASP A 44 10.57 3.64 4.18
CA ASP A 44 10.38 5.06 3.88
C ASP A 44 9.92 5.29 2.44
N TRP A 45 10.45 4.52 1.49
CA TRP A 45 10.05 4.62 0.09
C TRP A 45 9.84 3.28 -0.59
N LEU A 46 8.73 3.21 -1.33
CA LEU A 46 8.37 2.12 -2.23
C LEU A 46 8.45 2.61 -3.67
N GLU A 47 9.43 2.14 -4.44
CA GLU A 47 9.57 2.46 -5.87
C GLU A 47 9.03 1.31 -6.73
N LEU A 48 7.95 1.58 -7.47
CA LEU A 48 7.48 0.72 -8.56
C LEU A 48 8.17 1.12 -9.86
N ARG A 49 8.71 0.14 -10.58
CA ARG A 49 9.34 0.32 -11.89
C ARG A 49 8.56 -0.44 -12.94
N PHE A 50 8.16 0.27 -13.99
CA PHE A 50 7.30 -0.28 -15.02
C PHE A 50 8.10 -0.73 -16.25
N GLU A 51 7.47 -1.55 -17.08
CA GLU A 51 8.07 -2.07 -18.32
C GLU A 51 8.49 -0.95 -19.31
N ASP A 52 7.75 0.16 -19.33
CA ASP A 52 8.02 1.34 -20.15
C ASP A 52 9.21 2.20 -19.63
N LYS A 53 9.88 1.75 -18.57
CA LYS A 53 10.98 2.42 -17.85
C LYS A 53 10.56 3.63 -17.02
N SER A 54 9.26 3.92 -16.92
CA SER A 54 8.76 4.87 -15.94
C SER A 54 8.89 4.29 -14.53
N ARG A 55 8.83 5.19 -13.54
CA ARG A 55 8.90 4.85 -12.12
C ARG A 55 7.92 5.70 -11.33
N LEU A 56 7.36 5.11 -10.29
CA LEU A 56 6.51 5.79 -9.33
C LEU A 56 7.00 5.47 -7.93
N THR A 57 7.21 6.49 -7.10
CA THR A 57 7.73 6.31 -5.74
C THR A 57 6.73 6.82 -4.72
N PHE A 58 6.38 5.96 -3.78
CA PHE A 58 5.54 6.27 -2.64
C PHE A 58 6.37 6.50 -1.39
N THR A 59 5.88 7.32 -0.48
CA THR A 59 6.42 7.50 0.88
C THR A 59 5.28 7.71 1.87
N ALA A 60 5.50 7.41 3.15
CA ALA A 60 4.57 7.72 4.24
C ALA A 60 4.53 9.22 4.59
N GLY A 61 5.43 10.03 4.01
CA GLY A 61 5.61 11.44 4.36
C GLY A 61 6.51 11.63 5.58
N GLU A 62 7.05 12.84 5.77
CA GLU A 62 8.03 13.13 6.83
C GLU A 62 7.52 12.86 8.26
N GLU A 63 6.19 12.90 8.46
CA GLU A 63 5.54 12.65 9.76
C GLU A 63 4.63 11.41 9.74
N SER A 64 4.81 10.51 8.76
CA SER A 64 3.88 9.38 8.52
C SER A 64 2.42 9.84 8.40
N ASP A 65 2.21 11.00 7.78
CA ASP A 65 0.94 11.72 7.72
C ASP A 65 0.07 11.29 6.54
N GLY A 66 0.61 10.52 5.60
CA GLY A 66 -0.10 10.21 4.37
C GLY A 66 0.80 9.52 3.35
N ILE A 67 0.25 8.55 2.60
CA ILE A 67 0.86 8.08 1.37
C ILE A 67 0.94 9.25 0.40
N LYS A 68 2.15 9.53 -0.09
CA LYS A 68 2.46 10.62 -1.04
C LYS A 68 3.23 10.07 -2.23
N ILE A 69 2.99 10.66 -3.40
CA ILE A 69 3.79 10.39 -4.61
C ILE A 69 4.91 11.42 -4.70
N VAL A 70 6.15 10.94 -4.77
CA VAL A 70 7.34 11.81 -4.78
C VAL A 70 8.29 11.48 -5.93
N ILE A 71 9.09 12.47 -6.31
CA ILE A 71 10.26 12.26 -7.16
C ILE A 71 11.43 11.95 -6.21
N PHE A 72 11.79 10.67 -6.11
CA PHE A 72 12.85 10.24 -5.23
C PHE A 72 14.23 10.32 -5.91
N ASP A 73 15.13 11.11 -5.33
CA ASP A 73 16.55 11.16 -5.67
C ASP A 73 17.37 10.66 -4.47
N ILE A 74 17.79 9.40 -4.54
CA ILE A 74 18.58 8.75 -3.48
C ILE A 74 19.89 9.48 -3.17
N ILE A 75 20.48 10.19 -4.13
CA ILE A 75 21.74 10.92 -3.92
C ILE A 75 21.47 12.15 -3.06
N GLU A 76 20.40 12.87 -3.37
CA GLU A 76 19.99 14.04 -2.59
C GLU A 76 19.56 13.64 -1.17
N GLU A 77 18.75 12.58 -1.04
CA GLU A 77 18.27 12.12 0.27
C GLU A 77 19.39 11.59 1.16
N ARG A 78 20.33 10.80 0.61
CA ARG A 78 21.52 10.39 1.38
C ARG A 78 22.36 11.57 1.83
N LYS A 79 22.48 12.61 1.00
CA LYS A 79 23.21 13.83 1.37
C LYS A 79 22.52 14.55 2.54
N LYS A 80 21.19 14.67 2.51
CA LYS A 80 20.41 15.26 3.63
C LYS A 80 20.62 14.48 4.92
N LEU A 81 20.51 13.15 4.88
CA LEU A 81 20.72 12.29 6.05
C LEU A 81 22.16 12.38 6.59
N LEU A 82 23.15 12.44 5.71
CA LEU A 82 24.54 12.61 6.12
C LEU A 82 24.75 13.94 6.88
N GLU A 83 24.16 15.03 6.40
CA GLU A 83 24.23 16.35 7.05
C GLU A 83 23.49 16.37 8.39
N GLN A 84 22.30 15.74 8.46
CA GLN A 84 21.44 15.74 9.65
C GLN A 84 21.94 14.80 10.75
N PHE A 85 22.38 13.59 10.38
CA PHE A 85 22.71 12.52 11.31
C PHE A 85 24.21 12.21 11.38
N GLN A 86 25.06 13.00 10.70
CA GLN A 86 26.52 12.87 10.73
C GLN A 86 27.00 11.45 10.35
N GLY A 87 26.31 10.82 9.41
CA GLY A 87 26.64 9.48 8.88
C GLY A 87 26.18 8.30 9.73
N LYS A 88 25.42 8.55 10.82
CA LYS A 88 24.87 7.47 11.65
C LYS A 88 23.68 6.75 11.02
N ILE A 89 22.98 7.42 10.10
CA ILE A 89 21.86 6.88 9.32
C ILE A 89 22.24 6.95 7.84
N ASP A 90 21.93 5.89 7.09
CA ASP A 90 22.04 5.82 5.64
C ASP A 90 20.80 5.16 5.03
N ILE A 91 20.65 5.24 3.72
CA ILE A 91 19.58 4.59 2.95
C ILE A 91 20.11 3.28 2.38
N LYS A 92 19.51 2.15 2.75
CA LYS A 92 19.72 0.87 2.06
C LYS A 92 18.61 0.66 1.04
N SER A 93 18.92 0.00 -0.06
CA SER A 93 17.96 -0.25 -1.13
C SER A 93 18.07 -1.67 -1.63
N PHE A 94 16.94 -2.34 -1.78
CA PHE A 94 16.89 -3.73 -2.18
C PHE A 94 15.71 -3.99 -3.11
N ARG A 95 15.94 -4.85 -4.10
CA ARG A 95 14.91 -5.30 -5.05
C ARG A 95 14.16 -6.49 -4.43
N VAL A 96 12.85 -6.45 -4.46
CA VAL A 96 11.98 -7.51 -3.91
C VAL A 96 11.55 -8.47 -5.03
N ILE A 97 12.46 -9.36 -5.46
CA ILE A 97 12.25 -10.16 -6.69
C ILE A 97 12.02 -11.66 -6.44
N LYS A 98 12.22 -12.20 -5.23
CA LYS A 98 12.36 -13.68 -5.08
C LYS A 98 11.77 -14.37 -3.85
N MET A 99 11.23 -13.67 -2.85
CA MET A 99 10.68 -14.32 -1.64
C MET A 99 9.51 -13.53 -1.02
N ASP A 100 8.96 -12.58 -1.76
CA ASP A 100 8.14 -11.52 -1.19
C ASP A 100 6.80 -11.44 -1.91
N ILE A 101 5.84 -10.72 -1.33
CA ILE A 101 4.44 -10.62 -1.78
C ILE A 101 4.30 -10.16 -3.25
N TRP A 102 5.35 -9.54 -3.78
CA TRP A 102 5.44 -9.05 -5.16
C TRP A 102 5.72 -10.15 -6.19
N ALA A 103 6.21 -11.32 -5.78
CA ALA A 103 6.69 -12.36 -6.70
C ALA A 103 5.63 -12.80 -7.70
N ASP A 104 4.37 -12.89 -7.26
CA ASP A 104 3.26 -13.33 -8.09
C ASP A 104 2.64 -12.20 -8.92
N VAL A 105 3.03 -10.93 -8.70
CA VAL A 105 2.45 -9.79 -9.43
C VAL A 105 3.47 -9.03 -10.30
N ILE A 106 4.75 -9.37 -10.19
CA ILE A 106 5.77 -8.87 -11.12
C ILE A 106 5.52 -9.46 -12.51
N ASN A 107 5.57 -8.58 -13.52
CA ASN A 107 5.19 -8.80 -14.92
C ASN A 107 3.68 -8.99 -15.16
N GLU A 108 2.86 -8.83 -14.13
CA GLU A 108 1.41 -8.77 -14.28
C GLU A 108 0.95 -7.34 -14.56
N LYS A 109 -0.11 -7.22 -15.36
CA LYS A 109 -0.71 -5.92 -15.65
C LYS A 109 -1.64 -5.50 -14.50
N ILE A 110 -1.56 -4.23 -14.14
CA ILE A 110 -2.50 -3.60 -13.20
C ILE A 110 -3.86 -3.46 -13.88
N THR A 111 -4.90 -4.03 -13.28
CA THR A 111 -6.29 -3.97 -13.76
C THR A 111 -7.05 -2.81 -13.14
N GLU A 112 -6.74 -2.47 -11.90
CA GLU A 112 -7.42 -1.43 -11.12
C GLU A 112 -6.52 -0.93 -9.98
N VAL A 113 -6.69 0.36 -9.63
CA VAL A 113 -6.23 0.93 -8.37
C VAL A 113 -7.45 1.46 -7.62
N LYS A 114 -7.80 0.82 -6.49
CA LYS A 114 -8.92 1.22 -5.64
C LYS A 114 -8.42 2.19 -4.57
N LEU A 115 -9.13 3.30 -4.43
CA LEU A 115 -8.87 4.34 -3.42
C LEU A 115 -10.07 4.50 -2.49
N THR A 116 -9.82 4.70 -1.20
CA THR A 116 -10.88 4.83 -0.21
C THR A 116 -11.52 6.23 -0.27
N LYS A 117 -12.73 6.31 -0.84
CA LYS A 117 -13.50 7.56 -0.94
C LYS A 117 -14.39 7.75 0.27
N ILE A 118 -14.09 8.77 1.09
CA ILE A 118 -14.89 9.08 2.29
C ILE A 118 -16.08 9.99 1.95
N LYS A 119 -15.89 10.94 1.02
CA LYS A 119 -16.94 11.86 0.53
C LYS A 119 -16.56 12.40 -0.86
N GLU A 120 -17.43 13.23 -1.43
CA GLU A 120 -17.14 13.91 -2.70
C GLU A 120 -15.78 14.62 -2.65
N ASP A 121 -14.94 14.35 -3.65
CA ASP A 121 -13.57 14.84 -3.80
C ASP A 121 -12.64 14.65 -2.59
N PHE A 122 -12.92 13.60 -1.79
CA PHE A 122 -12.10 13.20 -0.67
C PHE A 122 -11.77 11.71 -0.76
N TYR A 123 -10.56 11.43 -1.25
CA TYR A 123 -9.93 10.11 -1.24
C TYR A 123 -8.88 10.10 -0.15
N ALA A 124 -9.06 9.27 0.86
CA ALA A 124 -8.09 9.11 1.93
C ALA A 124 -6.78 8.57 1.36
N ASN A 125 -5.65 9.03 1.90
CA ASN A 125 -4.31 8.59 1.48
C ASN A 125 -3.59 7.75 2.54
N ASP A 126 -4.35 7.07 3.39
CA ASP A 126 -3.83 6.11 4.35
C ASP A 126 -3.69 4.70 3.76
N GLU A 127 -4.42 4.41 2.68
CA GLU A 127 -4.34 3.14 1.96
C GLU A 127 -4.71 3.24 0.47
N MET A 128 -4.25 2.26 -0.30
CA MET A 128 -4.71 1.97 -1.66
C MET A 128 -4.57 0.48 -1.97
N ILE A 129 -5.40 -0.02 -2.88
CA ILE A 129 -5.34 -1.43 -3.32
C ILE A 129 -5.03 -1.45 -4.81
N ILE A 130 -4.02 -2.23 -5.19
CA ILE A 130 -3.64 -2.48 -6.59
C ILE A 130 -4.09 -3.89 -6.95
N SER A 131 -4.93 -4.02 -7.97
CA SER A 131 -5.40 -5.30 -8.50
C SER A 131 -4.64 -5.65 -9.78
N PHE A 132 -4.37 -6.94 -9.98
CA PHE A 132 -3.58 -7.47 -11.09
C PHE A 132 -4.41 -8.42 -11.97
N GLU A 133 -3.92 -8.72 -13.18
CA GLU A 133 -4.62 -9.60 -14.15
C GLU A 133 -4.76 -11.06 -13.68
N ASN A 134 -3.92 -11.50 -12.75
CA ASN A 134 -3.96 -12.84 -12.17
C ASN A 134 -4.80 -12.95 -10.89
N ASP A 135 -5.73 -12.02 -10.70
CA ASP A 135 -6.66 -11.92 -9.55
C ASP A 135 -6.01 -11.61 -8.19
N ASN A 136 -4.69 -11.51 -8.11
CA ASN A 136 -4.02 -11.03 -6.91
C ASN A 136 -4.32 -9.54 -6.67
N GLN A 137 -4.43 -9.16 -5.40
CA GLN A 137 -4.55 -7.77 -4.98
C GLN A 137 -3.52 -7.50 -3.88
N LEU A 138 -2.85 -6.36 -3.97
CA LEU A 138 -1.94 -5.88 -2.93
C LEU A 138 -2.46 -4.58 -2.35
N LYS A 139 -2.49 -4.49 -1.03
CA LYS A 139 -2.78 -3.26 -0.30
C LYS A 139 -1.48 -2.59 0.09
N ILE A 140 -1.36 -1.30 -0.19
CA ILE A 140 -0.32 -0.43 0.35
C ILE A 140 -1.00 0.46 1.38
N SER A 141 -0.50 0.47 2.62
CA SER A 141 -1.08 1.25 3.72
C SER A 141 -0.02 1.91 4.59
N LEU A 142 -0.43 2.90 5.38
CA LEU A 142 0.41 3.47 6.43
C LEU A 142 0.48 2.55 7.65
N SER A 143 1.70 2.26 8.10
CA SER A 143 1.99 1.69 9.41
C SER A 143 2.53 2.78 10.33
N HIS A 144 1.98 2.87 11.54
CA HIS A 144 2.49 3.79 12.56
C HIS A 144 3.89 3.42 13.06
N GLU A 145 4.29 2.16 12.92
CA GLU A 145 5.59 1.66 13.37
C GLU A 145 6.61 1.60 12.22
N ASP A 146 6.17 1.23 11.01
CA ASP A 146 7.05 0.86 9.90
C ASP A 146 7.03 1.83 8.71
N GLY A 147 6.23 2.89 8.74
CA GLY A 147 6.07 3.83 7.63
C GLY A 147 5.08 3.31 6.60
N LEU A 148 5.56 2.74 5.49
CA LEU A 148 4.71 2.05 4.52
C LEU A 148 4.65 0.53 4.81
N SER A 149 3.46 -0.05 4.69
CA SER A 149 3.27 -1.51 4.66
C SER A 149 2.72 -1.94 3.32
N VAL A 150 3.03 -3.17 2.93
CA VAL A 150 2.43 -3.81 1.77
C VAL A 150 1.97 -5.21 2.18
N ASP A 151 0.70 -5.50 1.94
CA ASP A 151 0.05 -6.74 2.37
C ASP A 151 -0.75 -7.33 1.22
N VAL A 152 -0.93 -8.66 1.23
CA VAL A 152 -1.90 -9.31 0.35
C VAL A 152 -3.30 -8.88 0.75
N PHE A 153 -4.10 -8.47 -0.22
CA PHE A 153 -5.50 -8.12 -0.02
C PHE A 153 -6.39 -9.21 -0.59
N GLU A 154 -7.22 -9.79 0.26
CA GLU A 154 -8.31 -10.68 -0.15
C GLU A 154 -9.62 -9.94 0.16
N ASP A 155 -10.46 -9.76 -0.86
CA ASP A 155 -11.83 -9.29 -0.62
C ASP A 155 -12.49 -10.34 0.29
N GLU A 156 -12.92 -9.94 1.50
CA GLU A 156 -13.70 -10.85 2.34
C GLU A 156 -14.92 -11.29 1.51
N PRO A 157 -15.15 -12.60 1.32
CA PRO A 157 -16.36 -13.04 0.68
C PRO A 157 -17.53 -12.43 1.47
N PRO A 158 -18.58 -11.92 0.79
CA PRO A 158 -19.72 -11.38 1.49
C PRO A 158 -20.17 -12.41 2.51
N VAL A 159 -20.19 -12.03 3.80
CA VAL A 159 -20.80 -12.85 4.84
C VAL A 159 -22.26 -12.99 4.42
N ILE A 160 -22.58 -14.10 3.76
CA ILE A 160 -23.96 -14.49 3.54
C ILE A 160 -24.46 -14.83 4.94
N ASN A 161 -25.02 -13.84 5.63
CA ASN A 161 -25.95 -14.10 6.72
C ASN A 161 -27.15 -14.77 6.04
N SER A 162 -27.04 -16.07 5.79
CA SER A 162 -28.13 -16.92 5.37
C SER A 162 -29.22 -16.75 6.40
N LEU A 163 -30.27 -16.03 6.02
CA LEU A 163 -31.55 -15.87 6.71
C LEU A 163 -32.31 -17.21 6.86
N GLU A 164 -31.62 -18.35 6.85
CA GLU A 164 -32.20 -19.70 6.96
C GLU A 164 -32.26 -20.20 8.42
N ASN A 165 -31.85 -19.40 9.41
CA ASN A 165 -31.91 -19.77 10.83
C ASN A 165 -32.89 -18.91 11.65
N TYR A 166 -33.98 -18.44 11.05
CA TYR A 166 -35.17 -18.08 11.83
C TYR A 166 -36.12 -19.28 11.84
N PRO A 167 -36.42 -19.89 13.00
CA PRO A 167 -37.54 -20.81 13.07
C PRO A 167 -38.83 -20.03 12.75
N ASP A 168 -39.60 -20.53 11.77
CA ASP A 168 -40.95 -20.06 11.50
C ASP A 168 -41.80 -20.28 12.76
N GLU A 169 -41.98 -19.23 13.58
CA GLU A 169 -43.05 -19.19 14.58
C GLU A 169 -44.38 -18.91 13.88
N ASP A 170 -44.88 -19.87 13.09
CA ASP A 170 -46.27 -19.90 12.68
C ASP A 170 -46.72 -21.31 12.29
N SER A 171 -46.65 -22.24 13.24
CA SER A 171 -47.50 -23.43 13.21
C SER A 171 -47.88 -23.89 14.62
N ASP A 172 -48.89 -23.24 15.21
CA ASP A 172 -49.88 -23.93 16.05
C ASP A 172 -51.13 -23.07 16.28
N ARG A 173 -51.84 -22.81 15.19
CA ARG A 173 -53.30 -22.67 15.25
C ARG A 173 -53.94 -23.99 14.81
N LYS A 174 -54.18 -24.88 15.78
CA LYS A 174 -55.27 -25.87 15.68
C LYS A 174 -56.14 -25.85 16.93
N SER A 175 -57.25 -25.14 16.76
CA SER A 175 -58.58 -25.38 17.29
C SER A 175 -58.76 -26.70 18.05
N TYR A 176 -59.21 -26.60 19.30
CA TYR A 176 -60.18 -27.51 19.86
C TYR A 176 -61.32 -26.71 20.51
N MET A 177 -62.52 -27.27 20.29
CA MET A 177 -63.88 -26.87 20.68
C MET A 177 -64.06 -26.07 21.97
#